data_AF-A0A4V4R899-F1
#
_entry.id   AF-A0A4V4R899-F1
#
_cell.length_a   1.000
_cell.length_b   1.000
_cell.length_c   1.000
_cell.angle_alpha   90.00
_cell.angle_beta   90.00
_cell.angle_gamma   90.00
#
_symmetry.space_group_name_H-M   'P 1'
#
loop_
_entity.id
_entity.type
_entity.pdbx_description
1 polymer ?
#
loop_
_entity_poly.entity_id
_entity_poly.type
_entity_poly.pdbx_seq_one_letter_code
_entity_poly.pdbx_strand_id
1 'polypeptide(L)'
;MELNREVLDCMMSLRRRLREEMMVDIRMSQPDAINSMLSACLISSNEETRQLGQRLAQYSDRPFAQPSAAPRMQAGHPLLVEELTQGPASTSVRMYRGQRVYA
;
A
#
# COMPACT_ATOMS: atom_id res chain seq x y z
N MET A 1 2.35 10.93 20.64
CA MET A 1 2.86 10.63 19.27
C MET A 1 2.57 11.85 18.41
N GLU A 2 3.42 12.88 18.48
CA GLU A 2 3.33 14.04 17.61
C GLU A 2 3.78 13.62 16.21
N LEU A 3 2.87 13.63 15.23
CA LEU A 3 3.25 13.57 13.84
C LEU A 3 4.03 14.84 13.53
N ASN A 4 5.35 14.68 13.47
CA ASN A 4 6.31 15.77 13.35
C ASN A 4 6.01 16.59 12.08
N ARG A 5 6.14 17.92 12.15
CA ARG A 5 5.95 18.84 11.00
C ARG A 5 6.74 18.38 9.76
N GLU A 6 7.88 17.75 10.00
CA GLU A 6 8.76 17.14 9.00
C GLU A 6 8.09 16.01 8.20
N VAL A 7 7.22 15.21 8.83
CA VAL A 7 6.49 14.13 8.15
C VAL A 7 5.50 14.71 7.17
N LEU A 8 4.75 15.73 7.59
CA LEU A 8 3.76 16.40 6.74
C LEU A 8 4.42 17.10 5.55
N ASP A 9 5.55 17.78 5.78
CA ASP A 9 6.34 18.41 4.72
C ASP A 9 6.87 17.37 3.72
N CYS A 10 7.39 16.25 4.22
CA CYS A 10 7.85 15.13 3.40
C CYS A 10 6.70 14.54 2.58
N MET A 11 5.53 14.29 3.19
CA MET A 11 4.34 13.78 2.49
C MET A 11 3.86 14.73 1.40
N MET A 12 3.87 16.04 1.65
CA MET A 12 3.41 17.04 0.68
C MET A 12 4.35 17.14 -0.52
N SER A 13 5.66 17.15 -0.27
CA SER A 13 6.71 17.13 -1.30
C SER A 13 6.65 15.84 -2.11
N LEU A 14 6.47 14.69 -1.45
CA LEU A 14 6.37 13.38 -2.10
C LEU A 14 5.12 13.27 -2.98
N ARG A 15 3.97 13.74 -2.50
CA ARG A 15 2.72 13.76 -3.29
C ARG A 15 2.90 14.56 -4.58
N ARG A 16 3.56 15.72 -4.50
CA ARG A 16 3.79 16.56 -5.69
C ARG A 16 4.65 15.83 -6.71
N ARG A 17 5.75 15.21 -6.28
CA ARG A 17 6.63 14.42 -7.15
C ARG A 17 5.90 13.24 -7.81
N LEU A 18 5.17 12.45 -7.02
CA LEU A 18 4.40 11.30 -7.53
C LEU A 18 3.31 11.72 -8.52
N ARG A 19 2.69 12.89 -8.32
CA ARG A 19 1.72 13.44 -9.26
C ARG A 19 2.37 13.97 -10.53
N GLU A 20 3.54 14.59 -10.44
CA GLU A 20 4.30 15.08 -11.60
C GLU A 20 4.84 13.92 -12.46
N GLU A 21 5.32 12.85 -11.82
CA GLU A 21 5.95 11.72 -12.52
C GLU A 21 4.93 10.69 -13.02
N MET A 22 4.00 10.26 -12.16
CA MET A 22 3.10 9.13 -12.41
C MET A 22 1.62 9.52 -12.46
N MET A 23 1.29 10.81 -12.30
CA MET A 23 -0.09 11.29 -12.14
C MET A 23 -0.85 10.62 -10.98
N VAL A 24 -0.14 10.13 -9.97
CA VAL A 24 -0.72 9.49 -8.79
C VAL A 24 -1.26 10.56 -7.82
N ASP A 25 -2.57 10.54 -7.58
CA ASP A 25 -3.23 11.41 -6.59
C ASP A 25 -3.54 10.63 -5.31
N ILE A 26 -2.90 11.03 -4.21
CA ILE A 26 -3.08 10.39 -2.89
C ILE A 26 -3.65 11.42 -1.92
N ARG A 27 -4.81 11.12 -1.33
CA ARG A 27 -5.47 12.02 -0.38
C ARG A 27 -4.89 11.81 1.02
N MET A 28 -4.35 12.87 1.62
CA MET A 28 -3.80 12.81 3.00
C MET A 28 -4.83 12.41 4.07
N SER A 29 -6.12 12.61 3.79
CA SER A 29 -7.21 12.20 4.70
C SER A 29 -7.45 10.69 4.73
N GLN A 30 -6.88 9.92 3.78
CA GLN A 30 -7.09 8.48 3.73
C GLN A 30 -6.21 7.79 4.79
N PRO A 31 -6.72 6.78 5.51
CA PRO A 31 -5.96 6.09 6.57
C PRO A 31 -4.68 5.41 6.05
N ASP A 32 -4.66 5.06 4.76
CA ASP A 32 -3.54 4.43 4.07
C ASP A 32 -2.71 5.39 3.21
N ALA A 33 -2.77 6.70 3.47
CA ALA A 33 -2.03 7.71 2.69
C ALA A 33 -0.53 7.38 2.62
N ILE A 34 0.07 7.11 3.78
CA ILE A 34 1.50 6.79 3.90
C ILE A 34 1.82 5.49 3.15
N ASN A 35 1.05 4.41 3.38
CA ASN A 35 1.25 3.14 2.68
C ASN A 35 1.15 3.29 1.15
N SER A 36 0.19 4.08 0.68
CA SER A 36 -0.01 4.35 -0.75
C SER A 36 1.16 5.13 -1.34
N MET A 37 1.67 6.12 -0.60
CA MET A 37 2.85 6.90 -1.01
C MET A 37 4.09 6.02 -1.08
N LEU A 38 4.35 5.20 -0.05
CA LEU A 38 5.50 4.29 -0.04
C LEU A 38 5.42 3.27 -1.19
N SER A 39 4.23 2.74 -1.47
CA SER A 39 4.01 1.81 -2.58
C SER A 39 4.28 2.48 -3.94
N ALA A 40 3.81 3.72 -4.13
CA ALA A 40 4.07 4.48 -5.34
C ALA A 40 5.57 4.78 -5.50
N CYS A 41 6.29 5.11 -4.41
CA CYS A 41 7.74 5.28 -4.42
C CYS A 41 8.50 4.00 -4.83
N LEU A 42 7.99 2.81 -4.47
CA LEU A 42 8.62 1.55 -4.86
C LEU A 42 8.52 1.28 -6.37
N ILE A 43 7.42 1.72 -7.00
CA ILE A 43 7.15 1.59 -8.43
C ILE A 43 7.84 2.69 -9.25
N SER A 44 8.03 3.87 -8.65
CA SER A 44 8.72 4.99 -9.29
C SER A 44 10.14 4.60 -9.73
N SER A 45 10.48 4.98 -10.97
CA SER A 45 11.83 4.80 -11.52
C SER A 45 12.80 5.93 -11.12
N ASN A 46 12.31 6.95 -10.42
CA ASN A 46 13.10 8.09 -10.00
C ASN A 46 13.76 7.81 -8.63
N GLU A 47 15.09 7.89 -8.60
CA GLU A 47 15.87 7.64 -7.39
C GLU A 47 15.57 8.66 -6.27
N GLU A 48 15.34 9.92 -6.60
CA GLU A 48 14.99 10.95 -5.61
C GLU A 48 13.65 10.62 -4.92
N THR A 49 12.67 10.16 -5.70
CA THR A 49 11.35 9.74 -5.20
C THR A 49 11.48 8.52 -4.27
N ARG A 50 12.39 7.59 -4.57
CA ARG A 50 12.71 6.43 -3.71
C ARG A 50 13.41 6.84 -2.41
N GLN A 51 14.33 7.80 -2.46
CA GLN A 51 15.00 8.32 -1.26
C GLN A 51 14.02 9.06 -0.35
N LEU A 52 13.10 9.86 -0.92
CA LEU A 52 12.04 10.51 -0.15
C LEU A 52 11.09 9.51 0.50
N GLY A 53 10.74 8.42 -0.19
CA GLY A 53 9.96 7.32 0.38
C GLY A 53 10.64 6.67 1.59
N GLN A 54 11.95 6.43 1.52
CA GLN A 54 12.73 5.89 2.65
C GLN A 54 12.75 6.82 3.87
N ARG A 55 12.91 8.13 3.66
CA ARG A 55 12.83 9.13 4.74
C ARG A 55 11.44 9.17 5.37
N LEU A 56 10.38 9.15 4.54
CA LEU A 56 9.01 9.13 5.02
C LEU A 56 8.72 7.91 5.90
N ALA A 57 9.22 6.73 5.52
CA ALA A 57 9.14 5.51 6.31
C ALA A 57 9.84 5.64 7.67
N GLN A 58 11.05 6.21 7.70
CA GLN A 58 11.79 6.45 8.93
C GLN A 58 11.06 7.41 9.87
N TYR A 59 10.45 8.46 9.33
CA TYR A 59 9.63 9.40 10.10
C TYR A 59 8.31 8.81 10.61
N SER A 60 7.74 7.87 9.86
CA SER A 60 6.44 7.27 10.17
C SER A 60 6.56 5.99 11.00
N ASP A 61 7.78 5.57 11.33
CA ASP A 61 8.11 4.25 11.88
C ASP A 61 7.41 3.10 11.11
N ARG A 62 7.33 3.25 9.78
CA ARG A 62 6.72 2.25 8.89
C ARG A 62 7.79 1.59 8.04
N PRO A 63 7.69 0.27 7.78
CA PRO A 63 8.65 -0.39 6.91
C PRO A 63 8.53 0.15 5.49
N PHE A 64 9.63 0.68 4.94
CA PHE A 64 9.79 0.88 3.49
C PHE A 64 10.15 -0.45 2.83
N ALA A 65 9.25 -1.42 2.94
CA ALA A 65 9.38 -2.69 2.27
C ALA A 65 8.21 -2.84 1.31
N GLN A 66 8.46 -3.48 0.17
CA GLN A 66 7.36 -4.05 -0.62
C GLN A 66 6.46 -4.81 0.36
N PRO A 67 5.13 -4.75 0.21
CA PRO A 67 4.29 -5.70 0.92
C PRO A 67 4.75 -7.06 0.42
N SER A 68 5.66 -7.70 1.16
CA SER A 68 5.93 -9.11 1.00
C SER A 68 4.57 -9.72 1.21
N ALA A 69 3.94 -10.11 0.11
CA ALA A 69 3.01 -11.20 0.07
C ALA A 69 3.80 -12.39 0.61
N ALA A 70 3.95 -12.45 1.93
CA ALA A 70 4.29 -13.65 2.62
C ALA A 70 2.96 -14.39 2.68
N PRO A 71 2.70 -15.38 1.82
CA PRO A 71 1.76 -16.39 2.23
C PRO A 71 2.39 -16.98 3.49
N ARG A 72 1.68 -16.88 4.62
CA ARG A 72 2.04 -17.62 5.83
C ARG A 72 1.82 -19.10 5.52
N MET A 73 2.76 -19.70 4.80
CA MET A 73 2.77 -21.12 4.47
C MET A 73 3.22 -21.87 5.71
N GLN A 74 2.27 -22.15 6.59
CA GLN A 74 2.38 -23.23 7.56
C GLN A 74 2.36 -24.54 6.77
N ALA A 75 3.49 -25.24 6.79
CA ALA A 75 3.66 -26.67 6.50
C ALA A 75 3.07 -27.23 5.19
N GLY A 76 3.95 -27.31 4.18
CA GLY A 76 4.12 -28.52 3.37
C GLY A 76 3.05 -28.84 2.32
N HIS A 77 3.24 -28.37 1.09
CA HIS A 77 2.92 -29.10 -0.15
C HIS A 77 3.41 -28.30 -1.36
N PRO A 78 4.20 -28.88 -2.30
CA PRO A 78 4.49 -28.24 -3.57
C PRO A 78 3.35 -28.57 -4.54
N LEU A 79 2.71 -27.56 -5.13
CA LEU A 79 1.92 -27.78 -6.34
C LEU A 79 2.09 -26.58 -7.27
N LEU A 80 2.90 -26.86 -8.28
CA LEU A 80 2.85 -26.42 -9.68
C LEU A 80 2.20 -25.06 -9.99
N VAL A 81 3.02 -24.23 -10.63
CA VAL A 81 2.68 -23.08 -11.47
C VAL A 81 1.42 -23.34 -12.29
N GLU A 82 0.41 -22.50 -12.14
CA GLU A 82 -0.46 -22.14 -13.25
C GLU A 82 -0.90 -20.68 -13.07
N GLU A 83 -0.32 -19.84 -13.92
CA GLU A 83 -0.67 -18.44 -14.12
C GLU A 83 -2.05 -18.38 -14.79
N LEU A 84 -3.09 -17.99 -14.05
CA LEU A 84 -4.34 -17.50 -14.63
C LEU A 84 -4.84 -16.28 -13.83
N THR A 85 -4.42 -15.12 -14.33
CA THR A 85 -5.06 -13.81 -14.27
C THR A 85 -6.32 -13.71 -13.40
N GLN A 86 -6.14 -13.19 -12.19
CA GLN A 86 -7.20 -12.90 -11.24
C GLN A 86 -7.83 -11.51 -11.48
N GLY A 87 -9.16 -11.46 -11.40
CA GLY A 87 -9.93 -10.27 -11.08
C GLY A 87 -11.25 -10.22 -11.85
N PRO A 88 -12.37 -10.66 -11.24
CA PRO A 88 -13.01 -9.74 -10.30
C PRO A 88 -13.67 -10.42 -9.09
N ALA A 89 -14.22 -9.56 -8.22
CA ALA A 89 -15.20 -9.84 -7.18
C ALA A 89 -14.66 -10.34 -5.83
N SER A 90 -14.69 -9.43 -4.85
CA SER A 90 -15.07 -9.82 -3.49
C SER A 90 -16.18 -8.91 -3.03
N THR A 91 -17.38 -9.35 -3.38
CA THR A 91 -18.66 -8.90 -2.86
C THR A 91 -18.68 -9.04 -1.34
N SER A 92 -18.89 -7.92 -0.67
CA SER A 92 -19.07 -7.80 0.78
C SER A 92 -20.31 -8.60 1.23
N VAL A 93 -20.09 -9.69 1.96
CA VAL A 93 -21.17 -10.47 2.62
C VAL A 93 -21.28 -9.99 4.06
N ARG A 94 -22.39 -9.30 4.40
CA ARG A 94 -22.76 -8.95 5.78
C ARG A 94 -23.69 -10.01 6.36
N MET A 95 -23.25 -10.70 7.41
CA MET A 95 -24.08 -11.61 8.20
C MET A 95 -24.80 -10.85 9.31
N TYR A 96 -26.10 -11.11 9.52
CA TYR A 96 -26.81 -10.78 10.75
C TYR A 96 -27.70 -11.96 11.16
N ARG A 97 -27.38 -12.56 12.31
CA ARG A 97 -28.26 -13.32 13.21
C ARG A 97 -29.34 -14.22 12.56
N GLY A 98 -28.91 -15.30 11.89
CA GLY A 98 -29.71 -16.52 11.77
C GLY A 98 -30.32 -16.90 10.42
N GLN A 99 -30.08 -16.19 9.31
CA GLN A 99 -30.51 -16.65 7.99
C GLN A 99 -29.56 -16.20 6.89
N ARG A 100 -29.12 -17.13 6.02
CA ARG A 100 -28.20 -16.85 4.89
C ARG A 100 -29.02 -16.77 3.61
N VAL A 101 -29.02 -15.63 2.92
CA VAL A 101 -29.60 -15.45 1.58
C VAL A 101 -28.45 -15.32 0.59
N TYR A 102 -28.50 -16.10 -0.50
CA TYR A 102 -27.56 -16.01 -1.61
C TYR A 102 -28.21 -15.15 -2.72
N ALA A 103 -27.46 -14.18 -3.23
CA ALA A 103 -27.74 -13.49 -4.49
C ALA A 103 -26.50 -13.64 -5.38
#